data_AF-A0A7S1YQC9-F1
#
_entry.id   AF-A0A7S1YQC9-F1
#
_cell.length_a   1.000
_cell.length_b   1.000
_cell.length_c   1.000
_cell.angle_alpha   90.00
_cell.angle_beta   90.00
_cell.angle_gamma   90.00
#
_symmetry.space_group_name_H-M   'P 1'
#
loop_
_entity.id
_entity.type
_entity.pdbx_description
1 polymer ?
#
loop_
_entity_poly.entity_id
_entity_poly.type
_entity_poly.pdbx_seq_one_letter_code
_entity_poly.pdbx_strand_id
1 'polypeptide(L)'
;KKECESMLEVATKYKQESHKPLMLPTYQAILNLLGQSDHSLHKVEEMLTSMQTGPWFFNRFLVAYIYCNYDDAAHMLAKKREAEKELVRKFTAFSTIDFWEGLVFFAMAKKTKEKKWIYCIQESLSNVRNQAQSSPVHFRHRLLLLEAETASITGDVEYAAERYEIAVNAFDEYGYTNEQAIAYERAGDFFVAQHDERAPQYYGKAQALYSQWGAQGKADHLGSNIPF
;
A
#
# COMPACT_ATOMS: atom_id res chain seq x y z
N LYS A 1 -6.51 15.80 -9.97
CA LYS A 1 -6.85 16.96 -9.09
C LYS A 1 -8.03 17.76 -9.63
N LYS A 2 -7.86 18.52 -10.74
CA LYS A 2 -8.91 19.37 -11.35
C LYS A 2 -10.23 18.63 -11.62
N GLU A 3 -10.16 17.38 -12.05
CA GLU A 3 -11.35 16.55 -12.29
C GLU A 3 -12.10 16.21 -10.98
N CYS A 4 -11.39 15.90 -9.90
CA CYS A 4 -12.01 15.66 -8.59
C CYS A 4 -12.64 16.94 -8.02
N GLU A 5 -11.98 18.08 -8.20
CA GLU A 5 -12.53 19.40 -7.83
C GLU A 5 -13.82 19.68 -8.60
N SER A 6 -13.81 19.48 -9.92
CA SER A 6 -14.99 19.61 -10.77
C SER A 6 -16.12 18.67 -10.36
N MET A 7 -15.83 17.42 -10.01
CA MET A 7 -16.84 16.46 -9.53
C MET A 7 -17.46 16.89 -8.20
N LEU A 8 -16.66 17.41 -7.26
CA LEU A 8 -17.15 17.96 -5.99
C LEU A 8 -18.03 19.20 -6.20
N GLU A 9 -17.66 20.07 -7.13
CA GLU A 9 -18.45 21.24 -7.53
C GLU A 9 -19.78 20.84 -8.17
N VAL A 10 -19.76 19.88 -9.10
CA VAL A 10 -20.98 19.33 -9.74
C VAL A 10 -21.90 18.72 -8.69
N ALA A 11 -21.37 17.91 -7.76
CA ALA A 11 -22.17 17.32 -6.69
C ALA A 11 -22.84 18.39 -5.82
N THR A 12 -22.14 19.50 -5.52
CA THR A 12 -22.70 20.64 -4.80
C THR A 12 -23.79 21.34 -5.61
N LYS A 13 -23.51 21.65 -6.89
CA LYS A 13 -24.42 22.35 -7.81
C LYS A 13 -25.77 21.64 -7.96
N TYR A 14 -25.77 20.32 -8.03
CA TYR A 14 -26.97 19.51 -8.20
C TYR A 14 -27.53 18.91 -6.90
N LYS A 15 -27.06 19.39 -5.73
CA LYS A 15 -27.50 18.94 -4.39
C LYS A 15 -27.33 17.42 -4.16
N GLN A 16 -26.32 16.83 -4.79
CA GLN A 16 -25.92 15.42 -4.67
C GLN A 16 -24.87 15.25 -3.56
N GLU A 17 -25.09 15.86 -2.40
CA GLU A 17 -24.08 15.93 -1.33
C GLU A 17 -23.76 14.55 -0.72
N SER A 18 -24.70 13.60 -0.79
CA SER A 18 -24.53 12.21 -0.38
C SER A 18 -23.39 11.48 -1.11
N HIS A 19 -22.95 11.96 -2.27
CA HIS A 19 -21.84 11.38 -3.03
C HIS A 19 -20.47 11.95 -2.66
N LYS A 20 -20.40 13.12 -2.00
CA LYS A 20 -19.12 13.74 -1.59
C LYS A 20 -18.27 12.81 -0.70
N PRO A 21 -18.82 12.06 0.27
CA PRO A 21 -18.04 11.15 1.11
C PRO A 21 -17.33 10.03 0.33
N LEU A 22 -17.79 9.69 -0.88
CA LEU A 22 -17.13 8.73 -1.77
C LEU A 22 -15.93 9.32 -2.52
N MET A 23 -15.96 10.62 -2.79
CA MET A 23 -14.99 11.31 -3.65
C MET A 23 -13.89 12.00 -2.84
N LEU A 24 -14.22 12.52 -1.66
CA LEU A 24 -13.27 13.22 -0.77
C LEU A 24 -12.03 12.38 -0.40
N PRO A 25 -12.13 11.06 -0.12
CA PRO A 25 -10.95 10.25 0.20
C PRO A 25 -10.00 10.12 -0.99
N THR A 26 -10.54 9.91 -2.18
CA THR A 26 -9.78 9.85 -3.43
C THR A 26 -9.09 11.19 -3.70
N TYR A 27 -9.82 12.30 -3.49
CA TYR A 27 -9.25 13.63 -3.64
C TYR A 27 -8.13 13.90 -2.64
N GLN A 28 -8.33 13.56 -1.37
CA GLN A 28 -7.32 13.70 -0.32
C GLN A 28 -6.09 12.83 -0.60
N ALA A 29 -6.28 11.60 -1.08
CA ALA A 29 -5.18 10.72 -1.49
C ALA A 29 -4.34 11.35 -2.60
N ILE A 30 -4.98 11.95 -3.61
CA ILE A 30 -4.29 12.67 -4.68
C ILE A 30 -3.51 13.87 -4.12
N LEU A 31 -4.10 14.65 -3.21
CA LEU A 31 -3.39 15.78 -2.60
C LEU A 31 -2.15 15.34 -1.83
N ASN A 32 -2.24 14.23 -1.08
CA ASN A 32 -1.11 13.66 -0.36
C ASN A 32 -0.01 13.25 -1.34
N LEU A 33 -0.36 12.45 -2.37
CA LEU A 33 0.60 11.99 -3.40
C LEU A 33 1.28 13.15 -4.13
N LEU A 34 0.59 14.29 -4.29
CA LEU A 34 1.16 15.51 -4.89
C LEU A 34 1.97 16.38 -3.91
N GLY A 35 2.05 16.03 -2.62
CA GLY A 35 2.70 16.86 -1.59
C GLY A 35 1.94 18.14 -1.26
N GLN A 36 0.64 18.21 -1.59
CA GLN A 36 -0.22 19.39 -1.42
C GLN A 36 -1.09 19.33 -0.16
N SER A 37 -0.79 18.39 0.74
CA SER A 37 -1.42 18.25 2.05
C SER A 37 -0.36 17.79 3.04
N ASP A 38 -0.59 18.08 4.32
CA ASP A 38 0.23 17.71 5.48
C ASP A 38 0.28 16.20 5.79
N HIS A 39 -0.01 15.34 4.81
CA HIS A 39 -0.09 13.88 4.92
C HIS A 39 -1.09 13.37 5.98
N SER A 40 -1.81 14.26 6.66
CA SER A 40 -2.75 13.91 7.72
C SER A 40 -4.06 13.40 7.12
N LEU A 41 -4.55 12.29 7.66
CA LEU A 41 -5.84 11.70 7.27
C LEU A 41 -7.03 12.29 8.06
N HIS A 42 -6.81 13.40 8.80
CA HIS A 42 -7.73 13.92 9.81
C HIS A 42 -8.97 14.62 9.24
N LYS A 43 -8.90 15.26 8.06
CA LYS A 43 -10.06 16.01 7.52
C LYS A 43 -11.23 15.15 7.04
N VAL A 44 -11.15 13.83 7.16
CA VAL A 44 -12.13 12.88 6.61
C VAL A 44 -12.85 12.09 7.72
N GLU A 45 -12.50 12.28 9.00
CA GLU A 45 -13.09 11.53 10.11
C GLU A 45 -14.54 11.92 10.45
N GLU A 46 -14.93 13.18 10.32
CA GLU A 46 -16.26 13.65 10.76
C GLU A 46 -17.42 13.34 9.80
N MET A 47 -17.17 13.02 8.52
CA MET A 47 -18.23 12.89 7.51
C MET A 47 -18.73 11.46 7.26
N LEU A 48 -18.14 10.43 7.87
CA LEU A 48 -18.15 9.06 7.31
C LEU A 48 -18.53 7.94 8.27
N THR A 49 -19.06 8.26 9.44
CA THR A 49 -19.55 7.27 10.41
C THR A 49 -20.66 6.36 9.88
N SER A 50 -21.30 6.65 8.73
CA SER A 50 -22.46 5.90 8.23
C SER A 50 -22.29 5.15 6.90
N MET A 51 -21.19 5.32 6.16
CA MET A 51 -20.96 4.59 4.89
C MET A 51 -19.48 4.24 4.70
N GLN A 52 -19.07 3.08 5.24
CA GLN A 52 -17.80 2.46 4.89
C GLN A 52 -17.90 1.84 3.49
N THR A 53 -17.61 2.62 2.46
CA THR A 53 -17.57 2.09 1.09
C THR A 53 -16.19 1.53 0.77
N GLY A 54 -16.14 0.46 -0.04
CA GLY A 54 -14.89 -0.19 -0.44
C GLY A 54 -13.80 0.77 -0.98
N PRO A 55 -14.14 1.76 -1.85
CA PRO A 55 -13.18 2.75 -2.33
C PRO A 55 -12.63 3.69 -1.24
N TRP A 56 -13.46 4.06 -0.26
CA TRP A 56 -13.03 4.87 0.89
C TRP A 56 -11.94 4.15 1.68
N PHE A 57 -12.19 2.88 1.99
CA PHE A 57 -11.26 2.04 2.72
C PHE A 57 -9.95 1.89 1.95
N PHE A 58 -10.02 1.49 0.68
CA PHE A 58 -8.83 1.19 -0.12
C PHE A 58 -7.92 2.40 -0.31
N ASN A 59 -8.46 3.57 -0.67
CA ASN A 59 -7.64 4.76 -0.91
C ASN A 59 -6.96 5.26 0.38
N ARG A 60 -7.69 5.26 1.50
CA ARG A 60 -7.11 5.64 2.79
C ARG A 60 -6.06 4.64 3.26
N PHE A 61 -6.32 3.35 3.06
CA PHE A 61 -5.40 2.28 3.40
C PHE A 61 -4.11 2.34 2.57
N LEU A 62 -4.23 2.56 1.26
CA LEU A 62 -3.08 2.69 0.35
C LEU A 62 -2.22 3.91 0.72
N VAL A 63 -2.83 5.06 1.00
CA VAL A 63 -2.11 6.26 1.42
C VAL A 63 -1.41 6.03 2.76
N ALA A 64 -2.10 5.46 3.75
CA ALA A 64 -1.51 5.14 5.04
C ALA A 64 -0.28 4.22 4.87
N TYR A 65 -0.39 3.22 3.99
CA TYR A 65 0.72 2.32 3.68
C TYR A 65 1.89 3.04 3.00
N ILE A 66 1.63 3.81 1.94
CA ILE A 66 2.67 4.51 1.15
C ILE A 66 3.43 5.52 2.01
N TYR A 67 2.77 6.17 2.96
CA TYR A 67 3.41 7.11 3.89
C TYR A 67 3.89 6.44 5.19
N CYS A 68 3.96 5.11 5.24
CA CYS A 68 4.48 4.34 6.37
C CYS A 68 3.70 4.52 7.69
N ASN A 69 2.45 4.97 7.63
CA ASN A 69 1.53 5.08 8.76
C ASN A 69 0.91 3.71 9.07
N TYR A 70 1.75 2.75 9.44
CA TYR A 70 1.35 1.35 9.58
C TYR A 70 0.38 1.08 10.74
N ASP A 71 0.42 1.88 11.82
CA ASP A 71 -0.53 1.74 12.93
C ASP A 71 -1.96 2.09 12.50
N ASP A 72 -2.13 3.19 11.74
CA ASP A 72 -3.42 3.57 11.18
C ASP A 72 -3.94 2.51 10.22
N ALA A 73 -3.07 2.01 9.34
CA ALA A 73 -3.41 0.95 8.40
C ALA A 73 -3.84 -0.34 9.13
N ALA A 74 -3.12 -0.73 10.18
CA ALA A 74 -3.45 -1.92 10.99
C ALA A 74 -4.78 -1.74 11.76
N HIS A 75 -5.04 -0.56 12.31
CA HIS A 75 -6.30 -0.25 12.98
C HIS A 75 -7.49 -0.29 12.01
N MET A 76 -7.31 0.19 10.78
CA MET A 76 -8.31 0.07 9.72
C MET A 76 -8.62 -1.40 9.40
N LEU A 77 -7.60 -2.26 9.31
CA LEU A 77 -7.78 -3.70 9.06
C LEU A 77 -8.52 -4.41 10.20
N ALA A 78 -8.26 -4.05 11.45
CA ALA A 78 -8.99 -4.59 12.59
C ALA A 78 -10.50 -4.28 12.49
N LYS A 79 -10.84 -3.01 12.20
CA LYS A 79 -12.24 -2.59 11.99
C LYS A 79 -12.92 -3.30 10.82
N LYS A 80 -12.20 -3.47 9.69
CA LYS A 80 -12.70 -4.25 8.54
C LYS A 80 -13.03 -5.67 8.95
N ARG A 81 -12.10 -6.36 9.63
CA ARG A 81 -12.29 -7.76 10.10
C ARG A 81 -13.46 -7.89 11.08
N GLU A 82 -13.71 -6.89 11.92
CA GLU A 82 -14.89 -6.85 12.80
C GLU A 82 -16.19 -6.72 11.99
N ALA A 83 -16.24 -5.80 11.03
CA ALA A 83 -17.41 -5.61 10.17
C ALA A 83 -17.72 -6.84 9.30
N GLU A 84 -16.69 -7.53 8.81
CA GLU A 84 -16.83 -8.75 7.99
C GLU A 84 -17.31 -9.97 8.80
N LYS A 85 -17.18 -9.97 10.13
CA LYS A 85 -17.78 -11.02 10.98
C LYS A 85 -19.30 -10.86 11.07
N GLU A 86 -19.78 -9.63 11.07
CA GLU A 86 -21.21 -9.29 11.16
C GLU A 86 -21.92 -9.37 9.79
N LEU A 87 -21.18 -9.17 8.69
CA LEU A 87 -21.71 -9.32 7.33
C LEU A 87 -21.43 -10.73 6.76
N VAL A 88 -22.49 -11.50 6.47
CA VAL A 88 -22.42 -12.79 5.76
C VAL A 88 -21.75 -12.69 4.37
N ARG A 89 -21.66 -11.48 3.81
CA ARG A 89 -20.86 -11.21 2.61
C ARG A 89 -19.45 -10.80 3.02
N LYS A 90 -18.49 -11.72 2.81
CA LYS A 90 -17.11 -11.30 2.53
C LYS A 90 -17.17 -10.21 1.46
N PHE A 91 -16.48 -9.09 1.68
CA PHE A 91 -16.28 -8.07 0.66
C PHE A 91 -15.30 -8.62 -0.39
N THR A 92 -15.64 -9.75 -1.02
CA THR A 92 -14.80 -10.55 -1.93
C THR A 92 -14.55 -9.88 -3.28
N ALA A 93 -14.74 -8.56 -3.38
CA ALA A 93 -14.70 -7.83 -4.63
C ALA A 93 -13.35 -7.14 -4.90
N PHE A 94 -12.40 -7.15 -3.96
CA PHE A 94 -11.06 -6.63 -4.21
C PHE A 94 -10.06 -7.77 -4.13
N SER A 95 -9.87 -8.46 -5.26
CA SER A 95 -8.85 -9.50 -5.43
C SER A 95 -7.41 -9.02 -5.17
N THR A 96 -7.20 -7.74 -4.88
CA THR A 96 -5.87 -7.14 -4.66
C THR A 96 -5.61 -6.74 -3.21
N ILE A 97 -6.61 -6.78 -2.32
CA ILE A 97 -6.45 -6.28 -0.95
C ILE A 97 -5.51 -7.15 -0.12
N ASP A 98 -5.53 -8.47 -0.32
CA ASP A 98 -4.68 -9.43 0.39
C ASP A 98 -3.18 -9.08 0.30
N PHE A 99 -2.74 -8.55 -0.85
CA PHE A 99 -1.38 -8.10 -1.06
C PHE A 99 -1.01 -6.92 -0.15
N TRP A 100 -1.83 -5.88 -0.16
CA TRP A 100 -1.62 -4.69 0.63
C TRP A 100 -1.74 -4.98 2.14
N GLU A 101 -2.66 -5.86 2.54
CA GLU A 101 -2.77 -6.38 3.90
C GLU A 101 -1.49 -7.07 4.34
N GLY A 102 -0.96 -7.97 3.49
CA GLY A 102 0.30 -8.65 3.73
C GLY A 102 1.44 -7.68 4.05
N LEU A 103 1.61 -6.64 3.23
CA LEU A 103 2.63 -5.62 3.44
C LEU A 103 2.48 -4.85 4.77
N VAL A 104 1.25 -4.52 5.19
CA VAL A 104 1.01 -3.91 6.51
C VAL A 104 1.35 -4.88 7.63
N PHE A 105 0.95 -6.16 7.50
CA PHE A 105 1.29 -7.16 8.50
C PHE A 105 2.81 -7.37 8.61
N PHE A 106 3.55 -7.30 7.50
CA PHE A 106 5.02 -7.30 7.50
C PHE A 106 5.60 -6.14 8.30
N ALA A 107 5.16 -4.92 8.02
CA ALA A 107 5.62 -3.74 8.74
C ALA A 107 5.32 -3.83 10.24
N MET A 108 4.11 -4.30 10.60
CA MET A 108 3.73 -4.49 11.99
C MET A 108 4.50 -5.63 12.68
N ALA A 109 4.79 -6.72 11.97
CA ALA A 109 5.62 -7.81 12.48
C ALA A 109 7.05 -7.32 12.80
N LYS A 110 7.65 -6.52 11.91
CA LYS A 110 8.97 -5.90 12.13
C LYS A 110 8.95 -4.93 13.32
N LYS A 111 7.88 -4.13 13.44
CA LYS A 111 7.72 -3.12 14.51
C LYS A 111 7.46 -3.73 15.89
N THR A 112 6.45 -4.60 16.02
CA THR A 112 5.98 -5.07 17.33
C THR A 112 6.53 -6.44 17.74
N LYS A 113 7.08 -7.20 16.79
CA LYS A 113 7.59 -8.57 16.99
C LYS A 113 6.54 -9.55 17.52
N GLU A 114 5.26 -9.23 17.40
CA GLU A 114 4.16 -10.08 17.84
C GLU A 114 3.89 -11.23 16.84
N LYS A 115 3.74 -12.44 17.36
CA LYS A 115 3.47 -13.64 16.54
C LYS A 115 2.15 -13.60 15.76
N LYS A 116 1.17 -12.81 16.21
CA LYS A 116 -0.14 -12.69 15.53
C LYS A 116 0.00 -12.20 14.08
N TRP A 117 0.99 -11.35 13.82
CA TRP A 117 1.25 -10.81 12.49
C TRP A 117 1.79 -11.87 11.54
N ILE A 118 2.59 -12.82 12.03
CA ILE A 118 3.09 -13.95 11.25
C ILE A 118 1.93 -14.82 10.73
N TYR A 119 0.91 -15.07 11.54
CA TYR A 119 -0.28 -15.79 11.09
C TYR A 119 -1.03 -15.02 9.99
N CYS A 120 -1.20 -13.71 10.16
CA CYS A 120 -1.87 -12.88 9.15
C CYS A 120 -1.08 -12.82 7.83
N ILE A 121 0.26 -12.76 7.90
CA ILE A 121 1.15 -12.85 6.74
C ILE A 121 0.93 -14.16 5.99
N GLN A 122 0.86 -15.30 6.69
CA GLN A 122 0.66 -16.61 6.06
C GLN A 122 -0.70 -16.71 5.34
N GLU A 123 -1.74 -16.14 5.92
CA GLU A 123 -3.07 -16.03 5.31
C GLU A 123 -3.02 -15.22 4.01
N SER A 124 -2.47 -13.99 4.07
CA SER A 124 -2.29 -13.13 2.88
C SER A 124 -1.46 -13.82 1.80
N LEU A 125 -0.36 -14.48 2.18
CA LEU A 125 0.52 -15.19 1.25
C LEU A 125 -0.20 -16.35 0.54
N SER A 126 -1.04 -17.10 1.27
CA SER A 126 -1.85 -18.18 0.71
C SER A 126 -2.87 -17.65 -0.32
N ASN A 127 -3.57 -16.56 0.03
CA ASN A 127 -4.56 -15.94 -0.86
C ASN A 127 -3.91 -15.41 -2.14
N VAL A 128 -2.81 -14.67 -2.03
CA VAL A 128 -2.08 -14.12 -3.18
C VAL A 128 -1.46 -15.24 -4.03
N ARG A 129 -1.03 -16.36 -3.42
CA ARG A 129 -0.56 -17.53 -4.16
C ARG A 129 -1.66 -18.16 -5.00
N ASN A 130 -2.86 -18.34 -4.46
CA ASN A 130 -4.00 -18.86 -5.21
C ASN A 130 -4.39 -17.93 -6.37
N GLN A 131 -4.31 -16.61 -6.16
CA GLN A 131 -4.53 -15.61 -7.19
C GLN A 131 -3.46 -15.69 -8.29
N ALA A 132 -2.18 -15.85 -7.93
CA ALA A 132 -1.08 -16.02 -8.87
C ALA A 132 -1.16 -17.33 -9.67
N GLN A 133 -1.68 -18.41 -9.10
CA GLN A 133 -1.96 -19.64 -9.86
C GLN A 133 -3.07 -19.41 -10.90
N SER A 134 -4.08 -18.63 -10.55
CA SER A 134 -5.22 -18.36 -11.43
C SER A 134 -4.91 -17.32 -12.51
N SER A 135 -4.07 -16.33 -12.18
CA SER A 135 -3.66 -15.27 -13.11
C SER A 135 -2.23 -14.79 -12.82
N PRO A 136 -1.21 -15.49 -13.34
CA PRO A 136 0.20 -15.16 -13.08
C PRO A 136 0.56 -13.73 -13.49
N VAL A 137 0.06 -13.27 -14.64
CA VAL A 137 0.34 -11.93 -15.19
C VAL A 137 -0.04 -10.80 -14.22
N HIS A 138 -1.13 -10.97 -13.45
CA HIS A 138 -1.63 -9.92 -12.57
C HIS A 138 -1.16 -10.03 -11.11
N PHE A 139 -0.64 -11.19 -10.68
CA PHE A 139 -0.39 -11.44 -9.26
C PHE A 139 1.00 -12.00 -8.95
N ARG A 140 1.77 -12.44 -9.95
CA ARG A 140 3.11 -13.01 -9.73
C ARG A 140 4.05 -12.02 -9.05
N HIS A 141 4.11 -10.76 -9.50
CA HIS A 141 4.96 -9.73 -8.89
C HIS A 141 4.62 -9.49 -7.41
N ARG A 142 3.32 -9.45 -7.07
CA ARG A 142 2.83 -9.33 -5.69
C ARG A 142 3.26 -10.51 -4.82
N LEU A 143 3.09 -11.73 -5.33
CA LEU A 143 3.53 -12.94 -4.63
C LEU A 143 5.04 -12.91 -4.36
N LEU A 144 5.84 -12.57 -5.37
CA LEU A 144 7.29 -12.53 -5.27
C LEU A 144 7.76 -11.53 -4.21
N LEU A 145 7.13 -10.34 -4.14
CA LEU A 145 7.42 -9.34 -3.12
C LEU A 145 7.06 -9.80 -1.71
N LEU A 146 5.88 -10.42 -1.51
CA LEU A 146 5.51 -10.96 -0.19
C LEU A 146 6.44 -12.11 0.24
N GLU A 147 6.91 -12.93 -0.70
CA GLU A 147 7.90 -13.97 -0.43
C GLU A 147 9.26 -13.36 -0.02
N ALA A 148 9.69 -12.26 -0.64
CA ALA A 148 10.90 -11.53 -0.24
C ALA A 148 10.78 -10.92 1.16
N GLU A 149 9.64 -10.28 1.47
CA GLU A 149 9.37 -9.76 2.81
C GLU A 149 9.34 -10.89 3.86
N THR A 150 8.77 -12.05 3.53
CA THR A 150 8.80 -13.25 4.39
C THR A 150 10.22 -13.68 4.70
N ALA A 151 11.05 -13.83 3.66
CA ALA A 151 12.46 -14.21 3.80
C ALA A 151 13.21 -13.23 4.73
N SER A 152 12.93 -11.92 4.58
CA SER A 152 13.57 -10.88 5.40
C SER A 152 13.22 -10.96 6.89
N ILE A 153 12.06 -11.50 7.25
CA ILE A 153 11.67 -11.73 8.65
C ILE A 153 12.28 -13.02 9.21
N THR A 154 12.44 -14.05 8.37
CA THR A 154 12.97 -15.36 8.81
C THR A 154 14.47 -15.36 9.08
N GLY A 155 15.19 -14.29 8.72
CA GLY A 155 16.60 -14.07 9.08
C GLY A 155 17.63 -14.68 8.13
N ASP A 156 17.21 -15.22 6.99
CA ASP A 156 18.09 -15.66 5.91
C ASP A 156 18.34 -14.47 4.96
N VAL A 157 19.46 -13.79 5.16
CA VAL A 157 19.78 -12.52 4.51
C VAL A 157 20.08 -12.72 3.04
N GLU A 158 20.89 -13.73 2.69
CA GLU A 158 21.24 -14.06 1.32
C GLU A 158 20.00 -14.45 0.52
N TYR A 159 19.15 -15.32 1.08
CA TYR A 159 17.90 -15.70 0.44
C TYR A 159 16.97 -14.49 0.28
N ALA A 160 16.81 -13.65 1.30
CA ALA A 160 15.99 -12.45 1.20
C ALA A 160 16.49 -11.49 0.11
N ALA A 161 17.81 -11.29 0.00
CA ALA A 161 18.41 -10.45 -1.03
C ALA A 161 18.10 -10.95 -2.45
N GLU A 162 18.29 -12.25 -2.71
CA GLU A 162 17.94 -12.88 -3.99
C GLU A 162 16.45 -12.71 -4.30
N ARG A 163 15.59 -12.89 -3.30
CA ARG A 163 14.14 -12.74 -3.45
C ARG A 163 13.72 -11.31 -3.77
N TYR A 164 14.37 -10.30 -3.17
CA TYR A 164 14.12 -8.90 -3.53
C TYR A 164 14.57 -8.58 -4.95
N GLU A 165 15.74 -9.07 -5.37
CA GLU A 165 16.22 -8.90 -6.74
C GLU A 165 15.26 -9.51 -7.77
N ILE A 166 14.73 -10.69 -7.49
CA ILE A 166 13.70 -11.32 -8.33
C ILE A 166 12.42 -10.47 -8.32
N ALA A 167 11.96 -10.02 -7.16
CA ALA A 167 10.71 -9.28 -7.03
C ALA A 167 10.71 -7.95 -7.80
N VAL A 168 11.76 -7.14 -7.67
CA VAL A 168 11.84 -5.81 -8.34
C VAL A 168 11.95 -5.90 -9.86
N ASN A 169 12.41 -7.04 -10.37
CA ASN A 169 12.55 -7.32 -11.81
C ASN A 169 11.36 -8.08 -12.40
N ALA A 170 10.39 -8.50 -11.59
CA ALA A 170 9.22 -9.26 -12.04
C ALA A 170 8.04 -8.39 -12.52
N PHE A 171 8.24 -7.07 -12.57
CA PHE A 171 7.23 -6.14 -13.06
C PHE A 171 7.30 -6.09 -14.59
N ASP A 172 6.27 -6.62 -15.23
CA ASP A 172 6.09 -6.58 -16.68
C ASP A 172 5.62 -5.19 -17.16
N GLU A 173 5.57 -4.97 -18.49
CA GLU A 173 5.11 -3.72 -19.12
C GLU A 173 3.64 -3.32 -18.83
N TYR A 174 2.90 -4.14 -18.08
CA TYR A 174 1.46 -3.97 -17.79
C TYR A 174 1.11 -2.79 -16.85
N GLY A 175 2.05 -1.86 -16.59
CA GLY A 175 1.72 -0.56 -16.01
C GLY A 175 1.57 -0.50 -14.48
N TYR A 176 2.15 -1.45 -13.74
CA TYR A 176 2.15 -1.47 -12.26
C TYR A 176 3.24 -0.57 -11.66
N THR A 177 3.45 0.63 -12.21
CA THR A 177 4.53 1.56 -11.81
C THR A 177 4.49 1.90 -10.32
N ASN A 178 3.28 2.03 -9.76
CA ASN A 178 3.06 2.28 -8.34
C ASN A 178 3.53 1.11 -7.45
N GLU A 179 3.20 -0.13 -7.81
CA GLU A 179 3.62 -1.31 -7.06
C GLU A 179 5.12 -1.60 -7.26
N GLN A 180 5.65 -1.30 -8.44
CA GLN A 180 7.09 -1.38 -8.71
C GLN A 180 7.87 -0.39 -7.86
N ALA A 181 7.43 0.86 -7.76
CA ALA A 181 8.05 1.87 -6.89
C ALA A 181 8.14 1.37 -5.44
N ILE A 182 7.06 0.77 -4.94
CA ILE A 182 6.98 0.20 -3.60
C ILE A 182 7.93 -0.99 -3.46
N ALA A 183 7.99 -1.91 -4.42
CA ALA A 183 8.93 -3.04 -4.37
C ALA A 183 10.38 -2.57 -4.27
N TYR A 184 10.76 -1.54 -5.04
CA TYR A 184 12.09 -0.93 -4.96
C TYR A 184 12.34 -0.24 -3.61
N GLU A 185 11.36 0.47 -3.06
CA GLU A 185 11.47 1.07 -1.72
C GLU A 185 11.66 0.01 -0.64
N ARG A 186 10.86 -1.08 -0.67
CA ARG A 186 10.96 -2.19 0.28
C ARG A 186 12.30 -2.93 0.18
N ALA A 187 12.82 -3.11 -1.02
CA ALA A 187 14.17 -3.64 -1.22
C ALA A 187 15.24 -2.67 -0.67
N GLY A 188 15.09 -1.36 -0.89
CA GLY A 188 15.95 -0.33 -0.32
C GLY A 188 15.99 -0.38 1.21
N ASP A 189 14.82 -0.43 1.86
CA ASP A 189 14.68 -0.59 3.31
C ASP A 189 15.42 -1.84 3.82
N PHE A 190 15.28 -2.96 3.10
CA PHE A 190 15.96 -4.21 3.44
C PHE A 190 17.48 -4.05 3.37
N PHE A 191 18.03 -3.51 2.28
CA PHE A 191 19.47 -3.34 2.12
C PHE A 191 20.07 -2.34 3.11
N VAL A 192 19.34 -1.29 3.49
CA VAL A 192 19.76 -0.40 4.59
C VAL A 192 19.90 -1.18 5.89
N ALA A 193 18.90 -1.99 6.23
CA ALA A 193 18.92 -2.78 7.46
C ALA A 193 20.09 -3.79 7.52
N GLN A 194 20.65 -4.17 6.37
CA GLN A 194 21.83 -5.02 6.26
C GLN A 194 23.15 -4.23 6.14
N HIS A 195 23.13 -2.89 6.16
CA HIS A 195 24.28 -2.03 5.88
C HIS A 195 24.92 -2.31 4.51
N ASP A 196 24.10 -2.65 3.52
CA ASP A 196 24.55 -3.01 2.17
C ASP A 196 24.63 -1.78 1.25
N GLU A 197 25.75 -1.63 0.54
CA GLU A 197 26.04 -0.51 -0.36
C GLU A 197 25.11 -0.41 -1.58
N ARG A 198 24.32 -1.45 -1.84
CA ARG A 198 23.28 -1.44 -2.87
C ARG A 198 22.10 -0.55 -2.51
N ALA A 199 21.84 -0.25 -1.23
CA ALA A 199 20.65 0.50 -0.81
C ALA A 199 20.36 1.80 -1.60
N PRO A 200 21.33 2.71 -1.87
CA PRO A 200 21.08 3.93 -2.64
C PRO A 200 20.49 3.68 -4.03
N GLN A 201 20.91 2.60 -4.71
CA GLN A 201 20.46 2.32 -6.07
C GLN A 201 18.98 1.92 -6.12
N TYR A 202 18.50 1.23 -5.08
CA TYR A 202 17.10 0.82 -4.96
C TYR A 202 16.21 2.02 -4.65
N TYR A 203 16.62 2.90 -3.72
CA TYR A 203 15.89 4.14 -3.45
C TYR A 203 15.85 5.09 -4.65
N GLY A 204 16.95 5.23 -5.39
CA GLY A 204 16.98 6.04 -6.60
C GLY A 204 15.96 5.56 -7.65
N LYS A 205 15.86 4.24 -7.84
CA LYS A 205 14.83 3.65 -8.71
C LYS A 205 13.41 3.85 -8.17
N ALA A 206 13.19 3.64 -6.87
CA ALA A 206 11.89 3.88 -6.23
C ALA A 206 11.44 5.34 -6.43
N GLN A 207 12.33 6.31 -6.19
CA GLN A 207 12.05 7.73 -6.36
C GLN A 207 11.69 8.07 -7.81
N ALA A 208 12.44 7.55 -8.79
CA ALA A 208 12.15 7.76 -10.21
C ALA A 208 10.78 7.20 -10.60
N LEU A 209 10.42 6.00 -10.12
CA LEU A 209 9.13 5.37 -10.39
C LEU A 209 7.97 6.11 -9.70
N TYR A 210 8.15 6.60 -8.47
CA TYR A 210 7.16 7.47 -7.82
C TYR A 210 6.93 8.76 -8.60
N SER A 211 8.00 9.35 -9.13
CA SER A 211 7.92 10.54 -9.98
C SER A 211 7.19 10.24 -11.29
N GLN A 212 7.51 9.12 -11.95
CA GLN A 212 6.83 8.66 -13.17
C GLN A 212 5.33 8.40 -12.95
N TRP A 213 4.97 7.85 -11.79
CA TRP A 213 3.58 7.66 -11.40
C TRP A 213 2.85 9.00 -11.14
N GLY A 214 3.58 10.07 -10.84
CA GLY A 214 3.03 11.38 -10.47
C GLY A 214 2.84 11.57 -8.96
N ALA A 215 3.39 10.68 -8.14
CA ALA A 215 3.40 10.76 -6.68
C ALA A 215 4.58 11.62 -6.18
N GLN A 216 4.66 12.87 -6.66
CA GLN A 216 5.79 13.76 -6.39
C GLN A 216 6.07 13.97 -4.89
N GLY A 217 5.01 14.12 -4.08
CA GLY A 217 5.16 14.29 -2.64
C GLY A 217 5.79 13.07 -1.97
N LYS A 218 5.54 11.86 -2.46
CA LYS A 218 6.21 10.64 -1.97
C LYS A 218 7.65 10.56 -2.49
N ALA A 219 7.90 10.92 -3.75
CA ALA A 219 9.25 10.95 -4.31
C ALA A 219 10.19 11.93 -3.56
N ASP A 220 9.68 13.13 -3.23
CA ASP A 220 10.42 14.15 -2.49
C ASP A 220 10.65 13.72 -1.04
N HIS A 221 9.63 13.13 -0.41
CA HIS A 221 9.73 12.56 0.93
C HIS A 221 10.78 11.46 1.00
N LEU A 222 10.80 10.55 0.01
CA LEU A 222 11.79 9.48 -0.05
C LEU A 222 13.21 10.04 -0.22
N GLY A 223 13.41 11.01 -1.12
CA GLY A 223 14.72 11.63 -1.34
C GLY A 223 15.26 12.40 -0.13
N SER A 224 14.38 12.97 0.69
CA SER A 224 14.77 13.75 1.87
C SER A 224 15.06 12.89 3.11
N ASN A 225 14.55 11.66 3.14
CA ASN A 225 14.58 10.78 4.32
C ASN A 225 15.32 9.46 4.08
N ILE A 226 16.22 9.39 3.09
CA ILE A 226 16.98 8.15 2.86
C ILE A 226 17.89 7.91 4.08
N PRO A 227 17.72 6.79 4.82
CA PRO A 227 18.52 6.49 6.00
C PRO A 227 19.87 5.92 5.54
N PHE A 228 20.86 6.80 5.36
CA PHE A 228 22.27 6.44 5.17
C PHE A 228 23.05 6.65 6.47
#